data_AF-A0A1E5Q4W2-F1
#
_entry.id   AF-A0A1E5Q4W2-F1
#
_cell.length_a   1.000
_cell.length_b   1.000
_cell.length_c   1.000
_cell.angle_alpha   90.00
_cell.angle_beta   90.00
_cell.angle_gamma   90.00
#
_symmetry.space_group_name_H-M   'P 1'
#
loop_
_entity.id
_entity.type
_entity.pdbx_description
1 polymer ?
#
loop_
_entity_poly.entity_id
_entity_poly.type
_entity_poly.pdbx_seq_one_letter_code
_entity_poly.pdbx_strand_id
1 'polypeptide(L)' 'MRTILELNTGLFPDGDTVANAIATRVGQDQVVSLDMSNLKIDDTESWDAAAVAILDADLVVTV' A
#
# COMPACT_ATOMS: atom_id res chain seq x y z
N MET A 1 -13.20 4.05 11.39
CA MET A 1 -11.79 3.63 11.44
C MET A 1 -11.24 3.91 10.06
N ARG A 2 -10.13 4.65 9.94
CA ARG A 2 -9.59 5.05 8.64
C ARG A 2 -8.86 3.87 7.99
N THR A 3 -8.95 3.72 6.69
CA THR A 3 -8.16 2.75 5.92
C THR A 3 -6.89 3.41 5.38
N ILE A 4 -5.74 2.90 5.79
CA ILE A 4 -4.42 3.25 5.26
C ILE A 4 -3.97 2.11 4.35
N LEU A 5 -3.72 2.42 3.08
CA LEU A 5 -3.07 1.53 2.13
C LEU A 5 -1.57 1.81 2.13
N GLU A 6 -0.79 0.83 2.58
CA GLU A 6 0.65 0.75 2.36
C GLU A 6 0.89 0.15 0.97
N LEU A 7 1.40 0.97 0.05
CA LEU A 7 1.64 0.59 -1.34
C LEU A 7 3.13 0.42 -1.59
N ASN A 8 3.64 -0.80 -1.49
CA ASN A 8 5.05 -1.10 -1.71
C ASN A 8 5.36 -1.16 -3.21
N THR A 9 6.00 -0.11 -3.70
CA THR A 9 6.47 0.03 -5.09
C THR A 9 7.90 -0.45 -5.27
N GLY A 10 8.66 -0.64 -4.19
CA GLY A 10 10.09 -0.94 -4.21
C GLY A 10 10.98 0.22 -4.67
N LEU A 11 10.42 1.44 -4.77
CA LEU A 11 11.12 2.62 -5.26
C LEU A 11 11.38 3.67 -4.18
N PHE A 12 10.85 3.49 -2.96
CA PHE A 12 11.02 4.46 -1.90
C PHE A 12 12.41 4.34 -1.23
N PRO A 13 13.18 5.44 -1.09
CA PRO A 13 14.58 5.37 -0.63
C PRO A 13 14.81 4.83 0.79
N ASP A 14 13.78 4.89 1.65
CA ASP A 14 13.80 4.39 3.03
C ASP A 14 12.43 3.78 3.39
N GLY A 15 12.07 2.74 2.63
CA GLY A 15 10.78 2.08 2.77
C GLY A 15 10.56 1.48 4.15
N ASP A 16 11.60 0.88 4.75
CA ASP A 16 11.52 0.24 6.06
C ASP A 16 11.14 1.22 7.17
N THR A 17 11.68 2.43 7.16
CA THR A 17 11.31 3.45 8.17
C THR A 17 9.85 3.84 8.06
N VAL A 18 9.34 3.98 6.82
CA VAL A 18 7.93 4.32 6.58
C VAL A 18 7.00 3.15 6.95
N ALA A 19 7.34 1.93 6.55
CA ALA A 19 6.60 0.71 6.91
C ALA A 19 6.51 0.55 8.43
N ASN A 20 7.62 0.75 9.14
CA ASN A 20 7.64 0.74 10.61
C ASN A 20 6.75 1.82 11.22
N ALA A 21 6.73 3.03 10.65
CA ALA A 21 5.84 4.09 11.11
C ALA A 21 4.35 3.75 10.87
N ILE A 22 4.01 3.14 9.73
CA ILE A 22 2.64 2.67 9.42
C ILE A 22 2.23 1.58 10.42
N ALA A 23 3.11 0.64 10.75
CA ALA A 23 2.82 -0.43 11.70
C ALA A 23 2.40 0.08 13.09
N THR A 24 2.87 1.26 13.51
CA THR A 24 2.43 1.88 14.78
C THR A 24 0.97 2.34 14.79
N ARG A 25 0.32 2.42 13.62
CA ARG A 25 -1.09 2.80 13.46
C ARG A 25 -2.07 1.64 13.61
N VAL A 26 -1.58 0.39 13.58
CA VAL A 26 -2.42 -0.80 13.69
C VAL A 26 -3.24 -0.76 14.98
N GLY A 27 -4.55 -0.91 14.85
CA GLY A 27 -5.50 -0.86 15.97
C GLY A 27 -6.13 0.52 16.21
N GLN A 28 -5.53 1.60 15.70
CA GLN A 28 -6.19 2.90 15.55
C GLN A 28 -6.81 3.05 14.16
N ASP A 29 -6.11 2.53 13.15
CA ASP A 29 -6.46 2.52 11.74
C ASP A 29 -6.49 1.07 11.21
N GLN A 30 -7.21 0.87 10.10
CA GLN A 30 -7.13 -0.34 9.30
C GLN A 30 -5.94 -0.18 8.35
N VAL A 31 -4.93 -1.02 8.50
CA VAL A 31 -3.77 -1.03 7.59
C VAL A 31 -3.93 -2.18 6.59
N VAL A 32 -3.87 -1.86 5.31
CA VAL A 32 -3.85 -2.82 4.19
C VAL A 32 -2.52 -2.65 3.47
N SER A 33 -1.81 -3.74 3.20
CA SER A 33 -0.53 -3.70 2.49
C SER A 33 -0.66 -4.37 1.12
N LEU A 34 -0.15 -3.71 0.09
CA LEU A 34 -0.11 -4.21 -1.28
C LEU A 34 1.29 -4.06 -1.86
N ASP A 35 1.86 -5.17 -2.33
CA ASP A 35 3.15 -5.19 -3.02
C ASP A 35 2.96 -5.11 -4.54
N MET A 36 3.50 -4.05 -5.12
CA MET A 36 3.51 -3.75 -6.55
C MET A 36 4.91 -3.80 -7.16
N SER A 37 5.95 -4.07 -6.37
CA SER A 37 7.36 -4.03 -6.81
C SER A 37 7.67 -4.98 -7.97
N ASN A 38 6.88 -6.05 -8.11
CA ASN A 38 7.04 -7.07 -9.14
C ASN A 38 5.84 -7.17 -10.10
N LEU A 39 4.95 -6.18 -10.12
CA LEU A 39 3.79 -6.21 -11.00
C LEU A 39 4.20 -6.11 -12.46
N LYS A 40 3.72 -7.04 -13.29
CA LYS A 40 3.97 -7.02 -14.73
C LYS A 40 3.00 -6.06 -15.41
N ILE A 41 3.43 -5.46 -16.52
CA ILE A 41 2.62 -4.51 -17.28
C ILE A 41 1.34 -5.17 -17.84
N ASP A 42 1.39 -6.46 -18.15
CA ASP A 42 0.29 -7.23 -18.73
C ASP A 42 -0.61 -7.92 -17.67
N ASP A 43 -0.30 -7.79 -16.38
CA ASP A 43 -1.08 -8.37 -15.28
C ASP A 43 -2.31 -7.53 -14.93
N THR A 44 -3.28 -7.53 -15.85
CA THR A 44 -4.48 -6.68 -15.78
C THR A 44 -5.28 -6.92 -14.49
N GLU A 45 -5.38 -8.17 -14.04
CA GLU A 45 -6.12 -8.53 -12.82
C GLU A 45 -5.49 -7.91 -11.58
N SER A 46 -4.16 -8.00 -11.44
CA SER A 46 -3.46 -7.37 -10.32
C SER A 46 -3.52 -5.84 -10.37
N TRP A 47 -3.51 -5.24 -11.58
CA TRP A 47 -3.70 -3.80 -11.75
C TRP A 47 -5.11 -3.34 -11.36
N ASP A 48 -6.14 -4.11 -11.70
CA ASP A 48 -7.52 -3.83 -11.29
C ASP A 48 -7.66 -3.94 -9.77
N ALA A 49 -7.08 -4.97 -9.15
CA ALA A 49 -7.07 -5.12 -7.69
C ALA A 49 -6.34 -3.95 -7.00
N ALA A 50 -5.21 -3.49 -7.56
CA ALA A 50 -4.49 -2.33 -7.06
C ALA A 50 -5.32 -1.04 -7.18
N ALA A 51 -5.99 -0.83 -8.31
CA ALA A 51 -6.86 0.32 -8.52
C ALA A 51 -8.02 0.36 -7.52
N VAL A 52 -8.67 -0.79 -7.28
CA VAL A 52 -9.74 -0.92 -6.28
C VAL A 52 -9.21 -0.58 -4.89
N ALA A 53 -8.07 -1.16 -4.48
CA ALA A 53 -7.48 -0.89 -3.17
C ALA A 53 -7.12 0.59 -2.97
N ILE A 54 -6.60 1.25 -4.02
CA ILE A 54 -6.27 2.68 -4.00
C ILE A 54 -7.53 3.54 -3.85
N LEU A 55 -8.60 3.19 -4.57
CA LEU A 55 -9.85 3.95 -4.55
C LEU A 55 -10.62 3.78 -3.23
N ASP A 56 -10.52 2.62 -2.58
CA ASP A 56 -11.18 2.34 -1.31
C ASP A 56 -10.43 2.89 -0.08
N ALA A 57 -9.17 3.32 -0.24
CA ALA A 57 -8.35 3.81 0.85
C ALA A 57 -8.60 5.29 1.18
N ASP A 58 -8.67 5.61 2.48
CA ASP A 58 -8.73 6.99 2.96
C ASP A 58 -7.33 7.66 2.97
N LEU A 59 -6.26 6.86 2.95
CA LEU A 59 -4.88 7.29 2.81
C LEU A 59 -4.10 6.25 2.02
N VAL A 60 -3.30 6.71 1.06
CA VAL A 60 -2.30 5.87 0.41
C VAL A 60 -0.92 6.38 0.83
N VAL A 61 -0.07 5.47 1.31
CA VAL A 61 1.33 5.71 1.62
C VAL A 61 2.17 4.82 0.71
N THR A 62 2.95 5.42 -0.18
CA THR A 62 3.84 4.70 -1.10
C THR A 62 5.16 4.40 -0.41
N VAL A 63 5.61 3.16 -0.52
CA VAL A 63 6.81 2.59 0.10
C VAL A 63 7.67 1.86 -0.95
#